data_AF-A0A8K0WZ74-F1
#
_entry.id   AF-A0A8K0WZ74-F1
#
_cell.length_a   1.000
_cell.length_b   1.000
_cell.length_c   1.000
_cell.angle_alpha   90.00
_cell.angle_beta   90.00
_cell.angle_gamma   90.00
#
_symmetry.space_group_name_H-M   'P 1'
#
loop_
_entity.id
_entity.type
_entity.pdbx_description
1 polymer ?
#
loop_
_entity_poly.entity_id
_entity_poly.type
_entity_poly.pdbx_seq_one_letter_code
_entity_poly.pdbx_strand_id
1 'polypeptide(L)'
;MSSESSDLTRGHSRNKSGARASRPRSSTKGPLDIGDTPLSDPLSSPSAQLSPRPRVPGGGPRSPGGPRSPARPPTQPVVRTSIQKDFGFLLRPEIYHPVPSVNVPAAFRRSAALPDANASVAELLNGGHFRAAAVAAVQELTSVAPDARPVDSSDHTRIFDLLHARLACLTLIDATQIAAQEVRALGDMNNAAIYVDETTGEHLVPWELRVLNVRLQAIGFGDPRRAVMSYHELAREAREQVGKAATRHDNTARELWKARLLELGIKVAGALIEMDDLTGAAHHLASLKDDSDGKMALTKALLWLHLGDLEAARRCAVSRSSSDASNATKVISALCDMADGDYAAALEEWTGLGDDETDDEMVGVNKAVCLLYTGNLDSARKVLESLVEKGFSSHTLLFNLATIYELCTEQNRTLKTRLAEKTAALEPSARGWERTNADFKL
;
A
#
# COMPACT_ATOMS: atom_id res chain seq x y z
N MET A 1 30.93 46.09 -29.21
CA MET A 1 30.46 47.27 -29.95
C MET A 1 28.96 47.35 -29.68
N SER A 2 28.53 47.82 -28.51
CA SER A 2 28.48 49.24 -28.09
C SER A 2 27.51 49.98 -29.02
N SER A 3 26.40 50.60 -28.61
CA SER A 3 26.03 51.33 -27.37
C SER A 3 24.52 51.62 -27.49
N GLU A 4 23.67 51.33 -26.51
CA GLU A 4 23.22 52.24 -25.44
C GLU A 4 22.83 53.67 -25.87
N SER A 5 21.55 54.02 -25.65
CA SER A 5 21.16 55.33 -25.09
C SER A 5 19.79 55.22 -24.41
N SER A 6 19.84 55.31 -23.08
CA SER A 6 18.79 55.56 -22.11
C SER A 6 18.22 56.98 -22.18
N ASP A 7 16.96 57.17 -21.79
CA ASP A 7 16.42 58.33 -21.02
C ASP A 7 14.87 58.24 -20.96
N LEU A 8 14.12 58.74 -19.98
CA LEU A 8 14.25 59.02 -18.55
C LEU A 8 12.79 59.30 -18.09
N THR A 9 12.39 58.68 -16.98
CA THR A 9 11.44 59.17 -15.94
C THR A 9 10.22 60.06 -16.30
N ARG A 10 9.01 59.56 -15.97
CA ARG A 10 7.98 60.38 -15.30
C ARG A 10 7.02 59.51 -14.48
N GLY A 11 7.11 59.63 -13.15
CA GLY A 11 6.14 59.04 -12.22
C GLY A 11 4.90 59.93 -12.05
N HIS A 12 3.78 59.32 -11.66
CA HIS A 12 2.70 59.99 -10.90
C HIS A 12 1.95 59.00 -10.00
N SER A 13 2.16 59.24 -8.70
CA SER A 13 1.29 59.14 -7.52
C SER A 13 0.07 58.21 -7.46
N ARG A 14 0.11 57.39 -6.39
CA ARG A 14 -0.99 56.76 -5.64
C ARG A 14 -2.25 57.63 -5.51
N ASN A 15 -3.42 57.02 -5.71
CA ASN A 15 -4.66 57.42 -5.06
C ASN A 15 -5.11 56.35 -4.05
N LYS A 16 -5.31 56.81 -2.82
CA LYS A 16 -5.85 56.08 -1.67
C LYS A 16 -7.37 56.11 -1.75
N SER A 17 -8.03 54.97 -1.56
CA SER A 17 -9.44 54.91 -1.17
C SER A 17 -9.55 54.04 0.09
N GLY A 18 -10.05 54.66 1.16
CA GLY A 18 -9.92 54.21 2.54
C GLY A 18 -10.77 52.98 2.90
N ALA A 19 -10.15 52.11 3.70
CA ALA A 19 -10.79 51.01 4.38
C ALA A 19 -11.49 51.51 5.66
N ARG A 20 -12.75 51.09 5.88
CA ARG A 20 -13.45 51.23 7.16
C ARG A 20 -13.38 49.89 7.90
N ALA A 21 -13.04 49.95 9.18
CA ALA A 21 -12.63 48.83 10.02
C ALA A 21 -13.77 47.94 10.53
N SER A 22 -13.51 46.62 10.64
CA SER A 22 -14.25 45.75 11.56
C SER A 22 -13.43 44.53 12.02
N ARG A 23 -13.01 44.61 13.30
CA ARG A 23 -12.67 43.59 14.32
C ARG A 23 -11.40 42.69 14.18
N PRO A 24 -10.60 42.57 15.27
CA PRO A 24 -9.33 41.86 15.27
C PRO A 24 -9.51 40.33 15.43
N ARG A 25 -8.69 39.58 14.70
CA ARG A 25 -8.58 38.11 14.79
C ARG A 25 -7.83 37.71 16.05
N SER A 26 -8.41 36.81 16.83
CA SER A 26 -7.84 36.23 18.04
C SER A 26 -6.64 35.35 17.72
N SER A 27 -5.54 35.60 18.43
CA SER A 27 -4.36 34.76 18.52
C SER A 27 -4.69 33.44 19.22
N THR A 28 -4.43 32.31 18.57
CA THR A 28 -4.43 30.99 19.21
C THR A 28 -3.01 30.43 19.16
N LYS A 29 -2.18 30.83 20.14
CA LYS A 29 -0.99 30.08 20.54
C LYS A 29 -1.45 28.94 21.45
N GLY A 30 -1.13 27.71 21.06
CA GLY A 30 -1.42 26.48 21.80
C GLY A 30 -0.35 26.14 22.85
N PRO A 31 -0.67 25.26 23.81
CA PRO A 31 0.11 25.07 25.03
C PRO A 31 1.18 23.98 24.89
N LEU A 32 2.37 24.32 24.39
CA LEU A 32 3.56 23.45 24.43
C LEU A 32 4.88 24.23 24.61
N ASP A 33 4.85 25.41 25.24
CA ASP A 33 6.06 26.09 25.72
C ASP A 33 6.16 25.92 27.24
N ILE A 34 6.74 24.80 27.69
CA ILE A 34 7.24 24.63 29.06
C ILE A 34 8.72 24.31 28.94
N GLY A 35 9.55 25.32 29.16
CA GLY A 35 10.97 25.20 29.44
C GLY A 35 11.21 25.25 30.96
N ASP A 36 12.23 24.50 31.38
CA ASP A 36 12.62 24.17 32.75
C ASP A 36 12.94 25.36 33.68
N THR A 37 12.39 25.29 34.91
CA THR A 37 12.90 25.56 36.31
C THR A 37 13.93 26.70 36.60
N PRO A 38 14.25 27.12 37.87
CA PRO A 38 13.79 26.69 39.21
C PRO A 38 13.57 27.83 40.28
N LEU A 39 13.21 27.42 41.53
CA LEU A 39 13.42 28.03 42.88
C LEU A 39 12.46 29.11 43.47
N SER A 40 11.85 28.73 44.63
CA SER A 40 11.51 29.47 45.88
C SER A 40 10.62 30.74 45.80
N ASP A 41 9.58 30.98 46.60
CA ASP A 41 9.35 30.76 48.04
C ASP A 41 7.82 30.90 48.38
N PRO A 42 7.38 30.52 49.59
CA PRO A 42 5.98 30.31 49.99
C PRO A 42 5.33 31.54 50.64
N LEU A 43 4.00 31.56 50.77
CA LEU A 43 3.27 32.05 51.96
C LEU A 43 1.74 32.01 51.79
N SER A 44 1.10 31.44 52.82
CA SER A 44 -0.30 31.61 53.27
C SER A 44 -1.33 30.52 52.90
N SER A 45 -1.64 29.71 53.92
CA SER A 45 -2.76 28.76 54.03
C SER A 45 -3.97 29.43 54.76
N PRO A 46 -5.02 28.71 55.25
CA PRO A 46 -6.31 28.50 54.55
C PRO A 46 -7.54 28.81 55.44
N SER A 47 -8.76 28.41 54.99
CA SER A 47 -10.08 28.27 55.70
C SER A 47 -11.16 29.24 55.17
N ALA A 48 -12.47 28.96 55.08
CA ALA A 48 -13.33 27.81 55.41
C ALA A 48 -14.77 28.03 54.85
N GLN A 49 -15.54 26.93 54.74
CA GLN A 49 -17.00 26.77 55.03
C GLN A 49 -18.13 27.33 54.12
N LEU A 50 -18.75 26.39 53.37
CA LEU A 50 -20.15 25.90 53.36
C LEU A 50 -21.38 26.73 53.86
N SER A 51 -22.40 26.77 52.97
CA SER A 51 -23.88 26.67 53.17
C SER A 51 -24.70 27.94 53.55
N PRO A 52 -26.07 27.95 53.46
CA PRO A 52 -27.01 27.50 52.41
C PRO A 52 -28.21 28.48 52.13
N ARG A 53 -29.10 28.04 51.21
CA ARG A 53 -30.39 28.56 50.67
C ARG A 53 -31.46 29.08 51.66
N PRO A 54 -32.44 29.90 51.22
CA PRO A 54 -33.79 29.96 51.82
C PRO A 54 -34.96 29.64 50.85
N ARG A 55 -36.02 29.03 51.42
CA ARG A 55 -37.43 28.90 50.94
C ARG A 55 -38.29 29.98 51.61
N VAL A 56 -39.49 30.34 51.09
CA VAL A 56 -40.88 30.16 51.66
C VAL A 56 -41.96 30.64 50.59
N PRO A 57 -43.32 30.70 50.77
CA PRO A 57 -44.32 29.75 50.18
C PRO A 57 -45.58 30.35 49.47
N GLY A 58 -46.45 29.46 48.92
CA GLY A 58 -47.92 29.51 49.19
C GLY A 58 -48.93 29.67 48.02
N GLY A 59 -49.73 28.61 47.74
CA GLY A 59 -51.21 28.66 47.79
C GLY A 59 -52.13 28.89 46.55
N GLY A 60 -52.47 27.80 45.81
CA GLY A 60 -53.81 27.46 45.22
C GLY A 60 -54.40 28.26 44.02
N PRO A 61 -55.50 27.81 43.34
CA PRO A 61 -56.23 26.52 43.40
C PRO A 61 -56.40 25.78 42.04
N ARG A 62 -57.01 24.58 42.12
CA ARG A 62 -57.24 23.57 41.05
C ARG A 62 -58.46 23.88 40.17
N SER A 63 -58.42 23.41 38.92
CA SER A 63 -59.61 23.06 38.10
C SER A 63 -59.25 21.99 37.05
N PRO A 64 -60.24 21.25 36.50
CA PRO A 64 -60.12 19.81 36.27
C PRO A 64 -59.98 19.37 34.80
N GLY A 65 -59.39 18.18 34.63
CA GLY A 65 -59.71 17.13 33.64
C GLY A 65 -60.01 17.51 32.18
N GLY A 66 -59.03 17.29 31.30
CA GLY A 66 -59.21 17.11 29.86
C GLY A 66 -58.60 15.78 29.39
N PRO A 67 -59.14 15.12 28.35
CA PRO A 67 -58.98 13.68 28.12
C PRO A 67 -57.61 13.30 27.57
N ARG A 68 -57.18 12.10 27.96
CA ARG A 68 -55.98 11.39 27.49
C ARG A 68 -55.99 11.25 25.97
N SER A 69 -54.94 11.73 25.31
CA SER A 69 -54.57 11.30 23.97
C SER A 69 -54.40 9.78 23.94
N PRO A 70 -54.88 9.07 22.90
CA PRO A 70 -54.75 7.62 22.84
C PRO A 70 -53.28 7.22 22.72
N ALA A 71 -52.92 6.20 23.47
CA ALA A 71 -51.59 5.60 23.47
C ALA A 71 -51.22 5.18 22.04
N ARG A 72 -50.01 5.57 21.63
CA ARG A 72 -49.33 5.05 20.44
C ARG A 72 -49.30 3.50 20.56
N PRO A 73 -49.74 2.75 19.54
CA PRO A 73 -49.69 1.30 19.59
C PRO A 73 -48.23 0.85 19.73
N PRO A 74 -47.95 -0.29 20.38
CA PRO A 74 -46.61 -0.83 20.47
C PRO A 74 -46.09 -1.02 19.04
N THR A 75 -44.97 -0.37 18.73
CA THR A 75 -44.21 -0.64 17.52
C THR A 75 -43.97 -2.13 17.47
N GLN A 76 -44.58 -2.80 16.48
CA GLN A 76 -44.25 -4.17 16.13
C GLN A 76 -42.73 -4.26 15.98
N PRO A 77 -42.09 -5.37 16.38
CA PRO A 77 -40.69 -5.56 16.05
C PRO A 77 -40.59 -5.45 14.54
N VAL A 78 -39.88 -4.43 14.06
CA VAL A 78 -39.49 -4.36 12.65
C VAL A 78 -38.71 -5.64 12.43
N VAL A 79 -39.34 -6.60 11.75
CA VAL A 79 -38.63 -7.69 11.12
C VAL A 79 -37.63 -6.97 10.23
N ARG A 80 -36.37 -6.89 10.67
CA ARG A 80 -35.28 -6.41 9.83
C ARG A 80 -35.14 -7.46 8.74
N THR A 81 -35.93 -7.33 7.70
CA THR A 81 -35.70 -8.04 6.45
C THR A 81 -34.31 -7.60 6.03
N SER A 82 -33.35 -8.53 6.00
CA SER A 82 -32.01 -8.27 5.49
C SER A 82 -32.16 -7.70 4.09
N ILE A 83 -32.00 -6.38 3.93
CA ILE A 83 -31.97 -5.76 2.61
C ILE A 83 -30.70 -6.29 1.97
N GLN A 84 -30.86 -7.24 1.04
CA GLN A 84 -29.73 -7.72 0.25
C GLN A 84 -29.14 -6.51 -0.48
N LYS A 85 -27.86 -6.22 -0.18
CA LYS A 85 -27.14 -5.12 -0.81
C LYS A 85 -26.92 -5.48 -2.27
N ASP A 86 -27.20 -4.54 -3.16
CA ASP A 86 -27.08 -4.70 -4.60
C ASP A 86 -25.79 -4.05 -5.11
N PHE A 87 -24.90 -4.86 -5.68
CA PHE A 87 -23.63 -4.44 -6.26
C PHE A 87 -23.65 -4.46 -7.80
N GLY A 88 -24.83 -4.48 -8.41
CA GLY A 88 -24.99 -4.48 -9.87
C GLY A 88 -24.33 -3.31 -10.60
N PHE A 89 -24.04 -2.21 -9.89
CA PHE A 89 -23.25 -1.11 -10.45
C PHE A 89 -21.82 -1.51 -10.82
N LEU A 90 -21.23 -2.50 -10.14
CA LEU A 90 -19.88 -3.03 -10.44
C LEU A 90 -19.88 -3.99 -11.64
N LEU A 91 -21.03 -4.56 -12.02
CA LEU A 91 -21.13 -5.52 -13.13
C LEU A 91 -21.16 -4.84 -14.51
N ARG A 92 -21.05 -3.52 -14.55
CA ARG A 92 -21.16 -2.70 -15.76
C ARG A 92 -19.88 -2.76 -16.59
N PRO A 93 -19.93 -3.16 -17.88
CA PRO A 93 -18.75 -3.25 -18.74
C PRO A 93 -17.99 -1.93 -18.88
N GLU A 94 -18.67 -0.78 -18.76
CA GLU A 94 -18.09 0.55 -18.96
C GLU A 94 -17.06 0.93 -17.89
N ILE A 95 -17.01 0.20 -16.77
CA ILE A 95 -16.01 0.41 -15.72
C ILE A 95 -14.63 -0.11 -16.17
N TYR A 96 -14.61 -1.18 -16.95
CA TYR A 96 -13.41 -1.98 -17.20
C TYR A 96 -12.74 -1.61 -18.51
N HIS A 97 -11.42 -1.41 -18.45
CA HIS A 97 -10.64 -0.99 -19.61
C HIS A 97 -9.93 -2.19 -20.25
N PRO A 98 -9.79 -2.21 -21.60
CA PRO A 98 -9.02 -3.23 -22.28
C PRO A 98 -7.57 -3.27 -21.80
N VAL A 99 -7.03 -4.47 -21.59
CA VAL A 99 -5.65 -4.63 -21.14
C VAL A 99 -4.73 -4.61 -22.38
N PRO A 100 -3.81 -3.64 -22.50
CA PRO A 100 -2.98 -3.50 -23.69
C PRO A 100 -1.98 -4.65 -23.80
N SER A 101 -1.81 -5.23 -25.00
CA SER A 101 -0.80 -6.28 -25.27
C SER A 101 0.42 -5.77 -26.03
N VAL A 102 0.46 -4.45 -26.34
CA VAL A 102 1.54 -3.82 -27.13
C VAL A 102 2.90 -3.89 -26.43
N ASN A 103 2.89 -3.87 -25.10
CA ASN A 103 4.11 -3.92 -24.29
C ASN A 103 4.62 -5.35 -24.08
N VAL A 104 3.96 -6.37 -24.65
CA VAL A 104 4.38 -7.77 -24.53
C VAL A 104 5.28 -8.15 -25.72
N PRO A 105 6.49 -8.69 -25.48
CA PRO A 105 7.37 -9.12 -26.54
C PRO A 105 6.70 -10.16 -27.45
N ALA A 106 7.08 -10.15 -28.73
CA ALA A 106 6.48 -11.06 -29.72
C ALA A 106 6.68 -12.55 -29.36
N ALA A 107 7.76 -12.88 -28.63
CA ALA A 107 8.04 -14.23 -28.16
C ALA A 107 6.94 -14.79 -27.25
N PHE A 108 6.50 -14.02 -26.24
CA PHE A 108 5.41 -14.42 -25.35
C PHE A 108 4.07 -14.52 -26.08
N ARG A 109 3.79 -13.59 -27.01
CA ARG A 109 2.54 -13.58 -27.79
C ARG A 109 2.39 -14.77 -28.76
N ARG A 110 3.47 -15.49 -29.05
CA ARG A 110 3.49 -16.64 -29.97
C ARG A 110 3.97 -17.92 -29.29
N SER A 111 4.16 -17.91 -27.97
CA SER A 111 4.65 -19.07 -27.25
C SER A 111 3.60 -20.18 -27.20
N ALA A 112 4.07 -21.43 -27.19
CA ALA A 112 3.21 -22.59 -26.99
C ALA A 112 2.66 -22.66 -25.55
N ALA A 113 3.27 -21.94 -24.62
CA ALA A 113 2.86 -21.88 -23.21
C ALA A 113 1.72 -20.86 -22.95
N LEU A 114 1.04 -20.37 -23.98
CA LEU A 114 -0.14 -19.53 -23.82
C LEU A 114 -1.28 -20.34 -23.18
N PRO A 115 -2.04 -19.75 -22.25
CA PRO A 115 -3.16 -20.43 -21.62
C PRO A 115 -4.29 -20.67 -22.62
N ASP A 116 -5.11 -21.68 -22.33
CA ASP A 116 -6.36 -21.92 -23.08
C ASP A 116 -7.31 -20.72 -22.92
N ALA A 117 -8.05 -20.42 -23.99
CA ALA A 117 -9.00 -19.32 -24.02
C ALA A 117 -10.17 -19.51 -23.04
N ASN A 118 -10.45 -20.76 -22.64
CA ASN A 118 -11.54 -21.12 -21.73
C ASN A 118 -11.04 -21.45 -20.30
N ALA A 119 -9.77 -21.21 -19.99
CA ALA A 119 -9.24 -21.48 -18.65
C ALA A 119 -9.90 -20.58 -17.59
N SER A 120 -10.17 -21.15 -16.42
CA SER A 120 -10.76 -20.42 -15.30
C SER A 120 -9.79 -19.41 -14.69
N VAL A 121 -10.31 -18.37 -14.02
CA VAL A 121 -9.47 -17.38 -13.32
C VAL A 121 -8.51 -18.05 -12.34
N ALA A 122 -8.94 -19.08 -11.61
CA ALA A 122 -8.11 -19.80 -10.65
C ALA A 122 -6.94 -20.55 -11.32
N GLU A 123 -7.19 -21.23 -12.46
CA GLU A 123 -6.16 -21.92 -13.23
C GLU A 123 -5.14 -20.92 -13.80
N LEU A 124 -5.61 -19.79 -14.33
CA LEU A 124 -4.75 -18.73 -14.86
C LEU A 124 -3.87 -18.10 -13.79
N LEU A 125 -4.40 -17.89 -12.58
CA LEU A 125 -3.63 -17.39 -11.43
C LEU A 125 -2.56 -18.39 -10.99
N ASN A 126 -2.91 -19.68 -10.91
CA ASN A 126 -1.96 -20.74 -10.56
C ASN A 126 -0.83 -20.89 -11.59
N GLY A 127 -1.14 -20.69 -12.88
CA GLY A 127 -0.15 -20.65 -13.96
C GLY A 127 0.63 -19.33 -14.08
N GLY A 128 0.30 -18.30 -13.28
CA GLY A 128 0.92 -16.98 -13.35
C GLY A 128 0.63 -16.22 -14.65
N HIS A 129 -0.48 -16.51 -15.31
CA HIS A 129 -0.94 -15.80 -16.50
C HIS A 129 -1.78 -14.58 -16.12
N PHE A 130 -1.18 -13.63 -15.40
CA PHE A 130 -1.90 -12.50 -14.79
C PHE A 130 -2.68 -11.64 -15.80
N ARG A 131 -2.16 -11.42 -17.01
CA ARG A 131 -2.88 -10.68 -18.05
C ARG A 131 -4.17 -11.40 -18.46
N ALA A 132 -4.09 -12.70 -18.72
CA ALA A 132 -5.25 -13.51 -19.09
C ALA A 132 -6.24 -13.60 -17.92
N ALA A 133 -5.75 -13.82 -16.69
CA ALA A 133 -6.58 -13.83 -15.48
C ALA A 133 -7.35 -12.50 -15.29
N ALA A 134 -6.69 -11.36 -15.55
CA ALA A 134 -7.34 -10.06 -15.50
C ALA A 134 -8.46 -9.92 -16.55
N VAL A 135 -8.28 -10.46 -17.76
CA VAL A 135 -9.31 -10.42 -18.81
C VAL A 135 -10.47 -11.37 -18.47
N ALA A 136 -10.17 -12.60 -18.04
CA ALA A 136 -11.16 -13.59 -17.64
C ALA A 136 -12.02 -13.10 -16.46
N ALA A 137 -11.40 -12.46 -15.46
CA ALA A 137 -12.13 -11.90 -14.32
C ALA A 137 -13.18 -10.85 -14.75
N VAL A 138 -12.87 -9.99 -15.73
CA VAL A 138 -13.83 -9.02 -16.27
C VAL A 138 -14.91 -9.71 -17.10
N GLN A 139 -14.55 -10.71 -17.90
CA GLN A 139 -15.53 -11.46 -18.70
C GLN A 139 -16.55 -12.19 -17.80
N GLU A 140 -16.10 -12.73 -16.66
CA GLU A 140 -16.99 -13.30 -15.64
C GLU A 140 -17.85 -12.22 -14.96
N LEU A 141 -17.26 -11.10 -14.52
CA LEU A 141 -17.99 -10.00 -13.87
C LEU A 141 -19.08 -9.40 -14.77
N THR A 142 -18.79 -9.24 -16.05
CA THR A 142 -19.68 -8.60 -17.02
C THR A 142 -20.60 -9.59 -17.73
N SER A 143 -20.53 -10.88 -17.38
CA SER A 143 -21.29 -11.97 -18.04
C SER A 143 -21.10 -12.02 -19.56
N VAL A 144 -19.93 -11.60 -20.05
CA VAL A 144 -19.54 -11.65 -21.46
C VAL A 144 -18.94 -13.01 -21.83
N ALA A 145 -18.51 -13.80 -20.84
CA ALA A 145 -18.01 -15.15 -21.07
C ALA A 145 -19.13 -16.07 -21.60
N PRO A 146 -18.90 -16.80 -22.71
CA PRO A 146 -19.94 -17.55 -23.43
C PRO A 146 -20.58 -18.69 -22.63
N ASP A 147 -19.88 -19.24 -21.63
CA ASP A 147 -20.34 -20.39 -20.82
C ASP A 147 -20.52 -20.06 -19.32
N ALA A 148 -20.30 -18.81 -18.91
CA ALA A 148 -20.33 -18.45 -17.49
C ALA A 148 -21.75 -18.08 -17.03
N ARG A 149 -22.18 -18.65 -15.90
CA ARG A 149 -23.41 -18.23 -15.22
C ARG A 149 -23.29 -16.75 -14.82
N PRO A 150 -24.27 -15.88 -15.15
CA PRO A 150 -24.26 -14.49 -14.75
C PRO A 150 -24.06 -14.35 -13.25
N VAL A 151 -23.19 -13.41 -12.85
CA VAL A 151 -22.96 -13.11 -11.44
C VAL A 151 -24.21 -12.40 -10.90
N ASP A 152 -24.79 -12.95 -9.85
CA ASP A 152 -25.92 -12.34 -9.15
C ASP A 152 -25.44 -11.03 -8.50
N SER A 153 -26.20 -9.95 -8.67
CA SER A 153 -25.83 -8.64 -8.14
C SER A 153 -25.84 -8.59 -6.60
N SER A 154 -26.46 -9.59 -5.95
CA SER A 154 -26.44 -9.78 -4.50
C SER A 154 -25.27 -10.65 -3.98
N ASP A 155 -24.55 -11.35 -4.86
CA ASP A 155 -23.39 -12.20 -4.52
C ASP A 155 -22.12 -11.36 -4.38
N HIS A 156 -22.09 -10.54 -3.33
CA HIS A 156 -20.99 -9.64 -3.02
C HIS A 156 -19.64 -10.36 -2.86
N THR A 157 -19.62 -11.58 -2.32
CA THR A 157 -18.38 -12.36 -2.14
C THR A 157 -17.73 -12.64 -3.49
N ARG A 158 -18.49 -13.21 -4.43
CA ARG A 158 -17.98 -13.50 -5.77
C ARG A 158 -17.58 -12.22 -6.52
N ILE A 159 -18.36 -11.15 -6.41
CA ILE A 159 -18.07 -9.88 -7.07
C ILE A 159 -16.74 -9.30 -6.56
N PHE A 160 -16.53 -9.24 -5.24
CA PHE A 160 -15.31 -8.68 -4.67
C PHE A 160 -14.08 -9.56 -4.89
N ASP A 161 -14.24 -10.89 -4.92
CA ASP A 161 -13.13 -11.81 -5.23
C ASP A 161 -12.66 -11.64 -6.68
N LEU A 162 -13.59 -11.56 -7.64
CA LEU A 162 -13.26 -11.31 -9.04
C LEU A 162 -12.66 -9.91 -9.25
N LEU A 163 -13.21 -8.89 -8.57
CA LEU A 163 -12.68 -7.54 -8.64
C LEU A 163 -11.28 -7.45 -8.03
N HIS A 164 -11.05 -8.12 -6.90
CA HIS A 164 -9.72 -8.21 -6.29
C HIS A 164 -8.73 -8.90 -7.23
N ALA A 165 -9.10 -10.05 -7.81
CA ALA A 165 -8.27 -10.74 -8.80
C ALA A 165 -7.93 -9.84 -10.00
N ARG A 166 -8.92 -9.12 -10.53
CA ARG A 166 -8.75 -8.13 -11.61
C ARG A 166 -7.74 -7.06 -11.24
N LEU A 167 -7.96 -6.36 -10.13
CA LEU A 167 -7.12 -5.23 -9.70
C LEU A 167 -5.70 -5.70 -9.34
N ALA A 168 -5.57 -6.81 -8.62
CA ALA A 168 -4.28 -7.39 -8.27
C ALA A 168 -3.49 -7.80 -9.52
N CYS A 169 -4.12 -8.49 -10.47
CA CYS A 169 -3.47 -8.87 -11.72
C CYS A 169 -3.01 -7.65 -12.52
N LEU A 170 -3.81 -6.58 -12.59
CA LEU A 170 -3.41 -5.34 -13.24
C LEU A 170 -2.18 -4.71 -12.57
N THR A 171 -2.09 -4.74 -11.23
CA THR A 171 -0.89 -4.26 -10.53
C THR A 171 0.34 -5.14 -10.79
N LEU A 172 0.16 -6.46 -10.94
CA LEU A 172 1.26 -7.41 -11.18
C LEU A 172 1.84 -7.33 -12.59
N ILE A 173 1.09 -6.81 -13.57
CA ILE A 173 1.54 -6.62 -14.96
C ILE A 173 1.93 -5.17 -15.28
N ASP A 174 2.17 -4.36 -14.25
CA ASP A 174 2.48 -2.93 -14.33
C ASP A 174 1.41 -2.07 -15.03
N ALA A 175 0.16 -2.54 -15.06
CA ALA A 175 -1.01 -1.79 -15.53
C ALA A 175 -1.71 -1.04 -14.38
N THR A 176 -0.95 -0.57 -13.39
CA THR A 176 -1.45 0.07 -12.16
C THR A 176 -2.31 1.31 -12.42
N GLN A 177 -2.04 2.04 -13.51
CA GLN A 177 -2.86 3.18 -13.91
C GLN A 177 -4.27 2.75 -14.32
N ILE A 178 -4.42 1.61 -15.01
CA ILE A 178 -5.74 1.05 -15.35
C ILE A 178 -6.45 0.63 -14.06
N ALA A 179 -5.76 -0.07 -13.17
CA ALA A 179 -6.31 -0.47 -11.87
C ALA A 179 -6.81 0.74 -11.06
N ALA A 180 -6.04 1.84 -11.05
CA ALA A 180 -6.41 3.08 -10.39
C ALA A 180 -7.62 3.80 -11.04
N GLN A 181 -7.89 3.54 -12.32
CA GLN A 181 -9.09 4.06 -12.98
C GLN A 181 -10.33 3.22 -12.65
N GLU A 182 -10.21 1.89 -12.69
CA GLU A 182 -11.28 0.94 -12.42
C GLU A 182 -11.72 0.97 -10.95
N VAL A 183 -10.76 1.10 -10.01
CA VAL A 183 -11.04 1.12 -8.56
C VAL A 183 -11.99 2.24 -8.13
N ARG A 184 -12.07 3.33 -8.92
CA ARG A 184 -12.97 4.47 -8.62
C ARG A 184 -14.44 4.07 -8.59
N ALA A 185 -14.81 2.98 -9.25
CA ALA A 185 -16.17 2.45 -9.19
C ALA A 185 -16.57 2.05 -7.76
N LEU A 186 -15.63 1.69 -6.88
CA LEU A 186 -15.90 1.38 -5.47
C LEU A 186 -16.31 2.61 -4.64
N GLY A 187 -16.02 3.82 -5.12
CA GLY A 187 -16.38 5.05 -4.41
C GLY A 187 -15.81 5.12 -2.98
N ASP A 188 -16.63 5.61 -2.04
CA ASP A 188 -16.25 5.68 -0.63
C ASP A 188 -16.56 4.36 0.10
N MET A 189 -15.52 3.58 0.36
CA MET A 189 -15.62 2.31 1.08
C MET A 189 -15.99 2.47 2.55
N ASN A 190 -15.88 3.66 3.13
CA ASN A 190 -16.31 3.92 4.51
C ASN A 190 -17.83 4.09 4.64
N ASN A 191 -18.56 4.10 3.51
CA ASN A 191 -20.00 4.21 3.53
C ASN A 191 -20.64 2.92 4.06
N ALA A 192 -20.92 2.92 5.36
CA ALA A 192 -21.56 1.80 6.07
C ALA A 192 -22.94 1.42 5.49
N ALA A 193 -23.64 2.34 4.82
CA ALA A 193 -24.92 2.02 4.19
C ALA A 193 -24.78 1.06 2.99
N ILE A 194 -23.61 1.03 2.34
CA ILE A 194 -23.34 0.19 1.17
C ILE A 194 -22.54 -1.04 1.57
N TYR A 195 -21.46 -0.85 2.34
CA TYR A 195 -20.42 -1.86 2.54
C TYR A 195 -20.46 -2.60 3.88
N VAL A 196 -21.36 -2.24 4.79
CA VAL A 196 -21.52 -2.93 6.07
C VAL A 196 -22.84 -3.67 6.10
N ASP A 197 -22.79 -4.93 6.49
CA ASP A 197 -24.00 -5.72 6.74
C ASP A 197 -24.69 -5.22 8.02
N GLU A 198 -25.96 -4.84 7.92
CA GLU A 198 -26.77 -4.33 9.02
C GLU A 198 -27.07 -5.39 10.09
N THR A 199 -26.89 -6.67 9.75
CA THR A 199 -27.17 -7.80 10.63
C THR A 199 -25.94 -8.15 11.48
N THR A 200 -24.80 -8.35 10.84
CA THR A 200 -23.54 -8.72 11.52
C THR A 200 -22.72 -7.51 11.98
N GLY A 201 -22.92 -6.35 11.35
CA GLY A 201 -22.06 -5.17 11.52
C GLY A 201 -20.69 -5.35 10.90
N GLU A 202 -20.49 -6.37 10.06
CA GLU A 202 -19.21 -6.66 9.41
C GLU A 202 -19.10 -6.00 8.04
N HIS A 203 -17.86 -5.71 7.64
CA HIS A 203 -17.56 -5.12 6.35
C HIS A 203 -17.62 -6.20 5.26
N LEU A 204 -18.48 -6.00 4.26
CA LEU A 204 -18.72 -6.94 3.16
C LEU A 204 -17.51 -7.09 2.23
N VAL A 205 -16.67 -6.05 2.12
CA VAL A 205 -15.47 -6.09 1.27
C VAL A 205 -14.29 -6.76 1.99
N PRO A 206 -13.64 -7.77 1.37
CA PRO A 206 -12.47 -8.44 1.94
C PRO A 206 -11.34 -7.47 2.30
N TRP A 207 -10.62 -7.74 3.40
CA TRP A 207 -9.57 -6.87 3.93
C TRP A 207 -8.52 -6.48 2.89
N GLU A 208 -8.00 -7.46 2.15
CA GLU A 208 -6.95 -7.26 1.14
C GLU A 208 -7.39 -6.28 0.04
N LEU A 209 -8.65 -6.37 -0.41
CA LEU A 209 -9.21 -5.45 -1.38
C LEU A 209 -9.34 -4.03 -0.81
N ARG A 210 -9.65 -3.86 0.49
CA ARG A 210 -9.68 -2.53 1.10
C ARG A 210 -8.30 -1.90 1.15
N VAL A 211 -7.29 -2.68 1.54
CA VAL A 211 -5.90 -2.22 1.58
C VAL A 211 -5.41 -1.85 0.19
N LEU A 212 -5.69 -2.68 -0.82
CA LEU A 212 -5.37 -2.41 -2.22
C LEU A 212 -6.10 -1.17 -2.74
N ASN A 213 -7.37 -0.98 -2.38
CA ASN A 213 -8.15 0.20 -2.76
C ASN A 213 -7.48 1.50 -2.26
N VAL A 214 -7.00 1.54 -1.02
CA VAL A 214 -6.31 2.73 -0.50
C VAL A 214 -5.11 3.11 -1.38
N ARG A 215 -4.29 2.11 -1.75
CA ARG A 215 -3.13 2.31 -2.64
C ARG A 215 -3.56 2.81 -4.02
N LEU A 216 -4.52 2.15 -4.64
CA LEU A 216 -4.96 2.48 -6.01
C LEU A 216 -5.67 3.83 -6.08
N GLN A 217 -6.47 4.20 -5.08
CA GLN A 217 -7.09 5.53 -5.01
C GLN A 217 -6.04 6.63 -4.88
N ALA A 218 -5.03 6.46 -4.01
CA ALA A 218 -3.96 7.43 -3.86
C ALA A 218 -3.19 7.66 -5.17
N ILE A 219 -2.90 6.58 -5.92
CA ILE A 219 -2.29 6.67 -7.26
C ILE A 219 -3.25 7.38 -8.23
N GLY A 220 -4.53 6.99 -8.26
CA GLY A 220 -5.52 7.52 -9.20
C GLY A 220 -5.85 9.00 -9.00
N PHE A 221 -5.72 9.51 -7.77
CA PHE A 221 -5.85 10.93 -7.44
C PHE A 221 -4.51 11.69 -7.46
N GLY A 222 -3.38 10.98 -7.48
CA GLY A 222 -2.05 11.57 -7.33
C GLY A 222 -1.82 12.23 -5.97
N ASP A 223 -2.49 11.74 -4.91
CA ASP A 223 -2.47 12.35 -3.58
C ASP A 223 -2.17 11.29 -2.49
N PRO A 224 -0.88 11.10 -2.13
CA PRO A 224 -0.48 10.13 -1.11
C PRO A 224 -0.95 10.49 0.30
N ARG A 225 -1.36 11.74 0.57
CA ARG A 225 -1.91 12.13 1.88
C ARG A 225 -3.21 11.41 2.20
N ARG A 226 -4.00 11.14 1.16
CA ARG A 226 -5.23 10.34 1.29
C ARG A 226 -4.91 8.91 1.72
N ALA A 227 -3.81 8.33 1.22
CA ALA A 227 -3.39 7.00 1.65
C ALA A 227 -3.10 6.97 3.14
N VAL A 228 -2.34 7.94 3.66
CA VAL A 228 -2.01 8.03 5.10
C VAL A 228 -3.29 8.10 5.95
N MET A 229 -4.22 8.99 5.59
CA MET A 229 -5.50 9.10 6.29
C MET A 229 -6.31 7.79 6.25
N SER A 230 -6.47 7.20 5.08
CA SER A 230 -7.24 5.96 4.91
C SER A 230 -6.60 4.75 5.60
N TYR A 231 -5.26 4.64 5.61
CA TYR A 231 -4.58 3.60 6.38
C TYR A 231 -4.76 3.80 7.89
N HIS A 232 -4.80 5.05 8.38
CA HIS A 232 -5.10 5.30 9.79
C HIS A 232 -6.54 4.94 10.18
N GLU A 233 -7.51 5.13 9.30
CA GLU A 233 -8.89 4.66 9.53
C GLU A 233 -8.96 3.12 9.56
N LEU A 234 -8.31 2.42 8.62
CA LEU A 234 -8.19 0.96 8.67
C LEU A 234 -7.45 0.49 9.93
N ALA A 235 -6.43 1.22 10.38
CA ALA A 235 -5.70 0.91 11.61
C ALA A 235 -6.57 1.11 12.85
N ARG A 236 -7.48 2.09 12.85
CA ARG A 236 -8.47 2.29 13.91
C ARG A 236 -9.42 1.10 13.99
N GLU A 237 -9.96 0.66 12.86
CA GLU A 237 -10.79 -0.55 12.78
C GLU A 237 -10.03 -1.78 13.28
N ALA A 238 -8.79 -1.99 12.82
CA ALA A 238 -7.97 -3.12 13.24
C ALA A 238 -7.76 -3.14 14.77
N ARG A 239 -7.48 -1.98 15.39
CA ARG A 239 -7.35 -1.87 16.86
C ARG A 239 -8.67 -2.20 17.58
N GLU A 240 -9.80 -1.75 17.05
CA GLU A 240 -11.11 -2.10 17.59
C GLU A 240 -11.36 -3.61 17.52
N GLN A 241 -11.01 -4.24 16.40
CA GLN A 241 -11.15 -5.69 16.21
C GLN A 241 -10.20 -6.49 17.11
N VAL A 242 -8.97 -6.01 17.36
CA VAL A 242 -8.08 -6.58 18.39
C VAL A 242 -8.76 -6.54 19.77
N GLY A 243 -9.40 -5.44 20.11
CA GLY A 243 -10.16 -5.29 21.36
C GLY A 243 -11.33 -6.27 21.45
N LYS A 244 -12.15 -6.37 20.38
CA LYS A 244 -13.27 -7.31 20.30
C LYS A 244 -12.79 -8.77 20.41
N ALA A 245 -11.75 -9.15 19.67
CA ALA A 245 -11.17 -10.49 19.73
C ALA A 245 -10.64 -10.81 21.13
N ALA A 246 -10.00 -9.85 21.81
CA ALA A 246 -9.54 -10.02 23.19
C ALA A 246 -10.71 -10.23 24.16
N THR A 247 -11.82 -9.50 24.02
CA THR A 247 -13.01 -9.71 24.86
C THR A 247 -13.70 -11.04 24.61
N ARG A 248 -13.60 -11.58 23.39
CA ARG A 248 -14.15 -12.89 23.01
C ARG A 248 -13.18 -14.03 23.30
N HIS A 249 -11.99 -13.74 23.84
CA HIS A 249 -10.90 -14.71 24.04
C HIS A 249 -10.48 -15.45 22.76
N ASP A 250 -10.68 -14.82 21.60
CA ASP A 250 -10.27 -15.35 20.31
C ASP A 250 -8.84 -14.93 20.01
N ASN A 251 -7.89 -15.78 20.40
CA ASN A 251 -6.46 -15.48 20.23
C ASN A 251 -6.03 -15.51 18.76
N THR A 252 -6.63 -16.34 17.91
CA THR A 252 -6.26 -16.43 16.49
C THR A 252 -6.68 -15.18 15.74
N ALA A 253 -7.91 -14.71 15.93
CA ALA A 253 -8.36 -13.43 15.36
C ALA A 253 -7.54 -12.26 15.92
N ARG A 254 -7.21 -12.29 17.22
CA ARG A 254 -6.38 -11.26 17.85
C ARG A 254 -5.00 -11.14 17.20
N GLU A 255 -4.30 -12.24 16.96
CA GLU A 255 -2.99 -12.22 16.31
C GLU A 255 -3.10 -11.79 14.84
N LEU A 256 -4.14 -12.24 14.12
CA LEU A 256 -4.40 -11.80 12.74
C LEU A 256 -4.57 -10.28 12.65
N TRP A 257 -5.38 -9.67 13.53
CA TRP A 257 -5.61 -8.23 13.51
C TRP A 257 -4.39 -7.42 13.96
N LYS A 258 -3.53 -7.97 14.83
CA LYS A 258 -2.23 -7.37 15.14
C LYS A 258 -1.28 -7.41 13.95
N ALA A 259 -1.19 -8.53 13.24
CA ALA A 259 -0.38 -8.65 12.03
C ALA A 259 -0.82 -7.63 10.96
N ARG A 260 -2.14 -7.50 10.73
CA ARG A 260 -2.71 -6.47 9.85
C ARG A 260 -2.36 -5.05 10.30
N LEU A 261 -2.38 -4.77 11.60
CA LEU A 261 -2.02 -3.46 12.15
C LEU A 261 -0.55 -3.12 11.91
N LEU A 262 0.35 -4.11 12.04
CA LEU A 262 1.78 -3.93 11.72
C LEU A 262 1.99 -3.68 10.23
N GLU A 263 1.32 -4.45 9.37
CA GLU A 263 1.37 -4.26 7.92
C GLU A 263 0.89 -2.86 7.50
N LEU A 264 -0.19 -2.36 8.11
CA LEU A 264 -0.66 -1.00 7.91
C LEU A 264 0.37 0.04 8.36
N GLY A 265 1.07 -0.19 9.49
CA GLY A 265 2.15 0.69 9.94
C GLY A 265 3.28 0.82 8.90
N ILE A 266 3.67 -0.29 8.28
CA ILE A 266 4.64 -0.28 7.17
C ILE A 266 4.09 0.48 5.96
N LYS A 267 2.83 0.28 5.59
CA LYS A 267 2.22 1.02 4.46
C LYS A 267 2.08 2.52 4.74
N VAL A 268 1.85 2.92 5.99
CA VAL A 268 1.88 4.33 6.42
C VAL A 268 3.27 4.92 6.25
N ALA A 269 4.32 4.22 6.69
CA ALA A 269 5.71 4.64 6.47
C ALA A 269 6.02 4.80 4.96
N GLY A 270 5.60 3.84 4.14
CA GLY A 270 5.73 3.92 2.68
C GLY A 270 4.99 5.13 2.08
N ALA A 271 3.77 5.42 2.54
CA ALA A 271 3.03 6.59 2.08
C ALA A 271 3.65 7.93 2.54
N LEU A 272 4.28 7.97 3.72
CA LEU A 272 5.02 9.14 4.20
C LEU A 272 6.29 9.40 3.36
N ILE A 273 6.99 8.33 2.97
CA ILE A 273 8.13 8.40 2.03
C ILE A 273 7.67 8.99 0.69
N GLU A 274 6.54 8.52 0.14
CA GLU A 274 5.99 9.06 -1.11
C GLU A 274 5.53 10.53 -1.00
N MET A 275 5.22 10.98 0.22
CA MET A 275 4.94 12.39 0.51
C MET A 275 6.20 13.24 0.69
N ASP A 276 7.40 12.64 0.62
CA ASP A 276 8.69 13.27 0.93
C ASP A 276 8.81 13.70 2.42
N ASP A 277 7.97 13.16 3.31
CA ASP A 277 8.11 13.34 4.77
C ASP A 277 8.98 12.23 5.37
N LEU A 278 10.27 12.28 5.04
CA LEU A 278 11.26 11.30 5.50
C LEU A 278 11.40 11.30 7.02
N THR A 279 11.28 12.47 7.66
CA THR A 279 11.34 12.61 9.12
C THR A 279 10.14 11.96 9.81
N GLY A 280 8.94 12.16 9.28
CA GLY A 280 7.73 11.51 9.76
C GLY A 280 7.78 10.00 9.57
N ALA A 281 8.28 9.55 8.42
CA ALA A 281 8.49 8.13 8.14
C ALA A 281 9.45 7.49 9.14
N ALA A 282 10.61 8.12 9.41
CA ALA A 282 11.58 7.64 10.38
C ALA A 282 11.00 7.56 11.80
N HIS A 283 10.36 8.64 12.27
CA HIS A 283 9.70 8.63 13.59
C HIS A 283 8.61 7.56 13.69
N HIS A 284 7.82 7.37 12.62
CA HIS A 284 6.79 6.34 12.58
C HIS A 284 7.39 4.93 12.64
N LEU A 285 8.41 4.63 11.83
CA LEU A 285 9.09 3.34 11.81
C LEU A 285 9.75 3.02 13.16
N ALA A 286 10.36 4.01 13.81
CA ALA A 286 10.94 3.86 15.13
C ALA A 286 9.89 3.52 16.20
N SER A 287 8.65 3.99 16.02
CA SER A 287 7.53 3.69 16.94
C SER A 287 6.93 2.29 16.74
N LEU A 288 7.19 1.64 15.60
CA LEU A 288 6.72 0.28 15.33
C LEU A 288 7.54 -0.71 16.15
N LYS A 289 6.84 -1.60 16.88
CA LYS A 289 7.47 -2.67 17.66
C LYS A 289 8.20 -3.63 16.74
N ASP A 290 9.37 -4.07 17.16
CA ASP A 290 10.07 -5.17 16.50
C ASP A 290 9.29 -6.45 16.82
N ASP A 291 8.63 -6.98 15.79
CA ASP A 291 7.94 -8.27 15.89
C ASP A 291 8.90 -9.41 15.52
N SER A 292 8.62 -10.61 16.02
CA SER A 292 9.46 -11.79 15.74
C SER A 292 9.31 -12.30 14.30
N ASP A 293 8.31 -11.81 13.54
CA ASP A 293 8.13 -12.18 12.14
C ASP A 293 9.30 -11.67 11.27
N GLY A 294 10.02 -12.63 10.68
CA GLY A 294 11.19 -12.37 9.84
C GLY A 294 10.92 -11.49 8.65
N LYS A 295 9.74 -11.62 8.05
CA LYS A 295 9.37 -10.85 6.87
C LYS A 295 9.13 -9.37 7.22
N MET A 296 8.46 -9.13 8.35
CA MET A 296 8.14 -7.78 8.81
C MET A 296 9.41 -7.01 9.21
N ALA A 297 10.32 -7.67 9.93
CA ALA A 297 11.61 -7.11 10.31
C ALA A 297 12.47 -6.76 9.09
N LEU A 298 12.54 -7.66 8.08
CA LEU A 298 13.23 -7.38 6.83
C LEU A 298 12.61 -6.17 6.10
N THR A 299 11.28 -6.10 6.03
CA THR A 299 10.57 -4.98 5.39
C THR A 299 10.87 -3.65 6.09
N LYS A 300 10.91 -3.65 7.43
CA LYS A 300 11.30 -2.49 8.23
C LYS A 300 12.75 -2.07 7.94
N ALA A 301 13.68 -3.03 7.88
CA ALA A 301 15.08 -2.75 7.54
C ALA A 301 15.25 -2.18 6.12
N LEU A 302 14.51 -2.71 5.14
CA LEU A 302 14.50 -2.20 3.76
C LEU A 302 13.96 -0.76 3.68
N LEU A 303 12.97 -0.41 4.51
CA LEU A 303 12.49 0.98 4.58
C LEU A 303 13.52 1.92 5.23
N TRP A 304 14.27 1.46 6.24
CA TRP A 304 15.39 2.23 6.80
C TRP A 304 16.50 2.46 5.77
N LEU A 305 16.84 1.44 4.98
CA LEU A 305 17.76 1.56 3.85
C LEU A 305 17.25 2.58 2.82
N HIS A 306 15.96 2.56 2.50
CA HIS A 306 15.36 3.54 1.59
C HIS A 306 15.41 4.99 2.13
N LEU A 307 15.33 5.15 3.45
CA LEU A 307 15.51 6.44 4.13
C LEU A 307 16.98 6.88 4.22
N GLY A 308 17.94 5.99 3.93
CA GLY A 308 19.37 6.23 4.07
C GLY A 308 19.91 6.09 5.50
N ASP A 309 19.11 5.59 6.45
CA ASP A 309 19.56 5.34 7.82
C ASP A 309 20.11 3.90 7.94
N LEU A 310 21.40 3.77 7.60
CA LEU A 310 22.11 2.48 7.62
C LEU A 310 22.27 1.94 9.04
N GLU A 311 22.42 2.81 10.05
CA GLU A 311 22.55 2.39 11.45
C GLU A 311 21.25 1.77 11.97
N ALA A 312 20.10 2.36 11.65
CA ALA A 312 18.79 1.78 11.96
C ALA A 312 18.57 0.45 11.24
N ALA A 313 18.96 0.35 9.97
CA ALA A 313 18.87 -0.90 9.21
C ALA A 313 19.72 -2.01 9.84
N ARG A 314 20.99 -1.72 10.20
CA ARG A 314 21.88 -2.68 10.88
C ARG A 314 21.34 -3.09 12.25
N ARG A 315 20.73 -2.18 13.03
CA ARG A 315 20.07 -2.52 14.30
C ARG A 315 18.93 -3.52 14.14
N CYS A 316 18.13 -3.40 13.08
CA CYS A 316 17.10 -4.38 12.75
C CYS A 316 17.68 -5.78 12.45
N ALA A 317 18.90 -5.85 11.93
CA ALA A 317 19.61 -7.10 11.64
C ALA A 317 20.18 -7.76 12.92
N VAL A 318 20.73 -6.98 13.86
CA VAL A 318 21.35 -7.46 15.12
C VAL A 318 20.31 -8.02 16.10
N SER A 319 19.10 -7.45 16.12
CA SER A 319 18.01 -7.93 17.00
C SER A 319 17.56 -9.38 16.70
N ARG A 320 18.06 -9.99 15.62
CA ARG A 320 17.64 -11.31 15.12
C ARG A 320 18.57 -12.47 15.48
N SER A 321 19.66 -12.29 16.23
CA SER A 321 20.68 -13.35 16.47
C SER A 321 20.25 -14.62 17.23
N SER A 322 18.96 -14.97 17.34
CA SER A 322 18.49 -16.25 17.86
C SER A 322 18.21 -17.27 16.74
N SER A 323 19.20 -18.14 16.52
CA SER A 323 19.25 -19.46 15.86
C SER A 323 18.73 -19.70 14.42
N ASP A 324 17.75 -18.98 13.87
CA ASP A 324 17.20 -19.25 12.50
C ASP A 324 17.18 -18.03 11.55
N ALA A 325 17.82 -16.93 11.96
CA ALA A 325 17.74 -15.64 11.27
C ALA A 325 19.07 -15.15 10.67
N SER A 326 20.06 -16.03 10.52
CA SER A 326 21.38 -15.68 9.97
C SER A 326 21.28 -15.09 8.56
N ASN A 327 20.44 -15.65 7.70
CA ASN A 327 20.40 -15.24 6.29
C ASN A 327 19.77 -13.86 6.11
N ALA A 328 18.66 -13.55 6.78
CA ALA A 328 18.06 -12.21 6.72
C ALA A 328 19.01 -11.13 7.27
N THR A 329 19.76 -11.44 8.34
CA THR A 329 20.76 -10.54 8.91
C THR A 329 21.93 -10.30 7.96
N LYS A 330 22.47 -11.36 7.33
CA LYS A 330 23.50 -11.26 6.29
C LYS A 330 23.00 -10.46 5.07
N VAL A 331 21.76 -10.68 4.63
CA VAL A 331 21.15 -9.90 3.52
C VAL A 331 21.11 -8.41 3.86
N ILE A 332 20.67 -8.05 5.07
CA ILE A 332 20.64 -6.64 5.48
C ILE A 332 22.05 -6.06 5.59
N SER A 333 23.01 -6.81 6.14
CA SER A 333 24.42 -6.41 6.22
C SER A 333 24.99 -6.09 4.83
N ALA A 334 24.82 -7.02 3.89
CA ALA A 334 25.35 -6.90 2.54
C ALA A 334 24.72 -5.73 1.79
N LEU A 335 23.41 -5.48 1.99
CA LEU A 335 22.74 -4.30 1.45
C LEU A 335 23.24 -2.99 2.07
N CYS A 336 23.57 -2.98 3.36
CA CYS A 336 24.17 -1.80 3.99
C CYS A 336 25.58 -1.54 3.43
N ASP A 337 26.38 -2.57 3.23
CA ASP A 337 27.73 -2.43 2.66
C ASP A 337 27.69 -1.94 1.21
N MET A 338 26.72 -2.41 0.41
CA MET A 338 26.45 -1.85 -0.92
C MET A 338 26.03 -0.37 -0.86
N ALA A 339 25.27 0.04 0.16
CA ALA A 339 24.86 1.42 0.35
C ALA A 339 26.02 2.33 0.82
N ASP A 340 26.96 1.79 1.59
CA ASP A 340 28.23 2.43 1.99
C ASP A 340 29.23 2.53 0.81
N GLY A 341 28.95 1.85 -0.31
CA GLY A 341 29.82 1.79 -1.49
C GLY A 341 30.93 0.75 -1.38
N ASP A 342 30.94 -0.07 -0.33
CA ASP A 342 31.86 -1.19 -0.17
C ASP A 342 31.34 -2.45 -0.89
N TYR A 343 31.39 -2.41 -2.22
CA TYR A 343 30.96 -3.53 -3.05
C TYR A 343 31.84 -4.78 -2.91
N ALA A 344 33.07 -4.63 -2.38
CA ALA A 344 33.97 -5.76 -2.17
C ALA A 344 33.55 -6.57 -0.94
N ALA A 345 33.30 -5.90 0.19
CA ALA A 345 32.77 -6.54 1.40
C ALA A 345 31.41 -7.18 1.13
N ALA A 346 30.50 -6.46 0.46
CA ALA A 346 29.20 -6.99 0.08
C ALA A 346 29.31 -8.24 -0.80
N LEU A 347 30.27 -8.29 -1.74
CA LEU A 347 30.48 -9.45 -2.62
C LEU A 347 30.89 -10.70 -1.84
N GLU A 348 31.70 -10.56 -0.80
CA GLU A 348 32.07 -11.67 0.10
C GLU A 348 30.85 -12.19 0.85
N GLU A 349 30.04 -11.29 1.41
CA GLU A 349 28.80 -11.66 2.11
C GLU A 349 27.78 -12.35 1.18
N TRP A 350 27.56 -11.82 -0.04
CA TRP A 350 26.68 -12.42 -1.03
C TRP A 350 27.18 -13.78 -1.52
N THR A 351 28.49 -13.96 -1.62
CA THR A 351 29.08 -15.25 -1.99
C THR A 351 28.87 -16.28 -0.88
N GLY A 352 29.10 -15.90 0.37
CA GLY A 352 28.85 -16.77 1.52
C GLY A 352 27.37 -17.10 1.75
N LEU A 353 26.44 -16.30 1.22
CA LEU A 353 25.00 -16.62 1.17
C LEU A 353 24.64 -17.58 0.04
N GLY A 354 25.32 -17.51 -1.09
CA GLY A 354 25.04 -18.34 -2.26
C GLY A 354 25.53 -19.80 -2.16
N ASP A 355 26.44 -20.08 -1.23
CA ASP A 355 26.98 -21.43 -1.00
C ASP A 355 26.03 -22.32 -0.16
N ASP A 356 25.01 -21.74 0.50
CA ASP A 356 24.07 -22.43 1.40
C ASP A 356 22.92 -23.19 0.67
N GLU A 357 23.17 -23.77 -0.51
CA GLU A 357 22.28 -24.61 -1.35
C GLU A 357 20.90 -24.03 -1.77
N THR A 358 20.51 -22.87 -1.25
CA THR A 358 19.27 -22.19 -1.64
C THR A 358 19.58 -21.18 -2.73
N ASP A 359 19.29 -21.56 -3.97
CA ASP A 359 19.50 -20.72 -5.14
C ASP A 359 18.47 -19.57 -5.17
N ASP A 360 18.80 -18.47 -4.50
CA ASP A 360 17.98 -17.27 -4.43
C ASP A 360 18.37 -16.27 -5.54
N GLU A 361 17.40 -15.95 -6.39
CA GLU A 361 17.52 -14.95 -7.45
C GLU A 361 18.00 -13.60 -6.92
N MET A 362 17.54 -13.16 -5.75
CA MET A 362 17.92 -11.87 -5.16
C MET A 362 19.41 -11.83 -4.81
N VAL A 363 19.93 -12.90 -4.20
CA VAL A 363 21.36 -13.02 -3.85
C VAL A 363 22.21 -12.99 -5.12
N GLY A 364 21.82 -13.77 -6.14
CA GLY A 364 22.58 -13.82 -7.40
C GLY A 364 22.55 -12.50 -8.18
N VAL A 365 21.42 -11.79 -8.18
CA VAL A 365 21.31 -10.46 -8.81
C VAL A 365 22.18 -9.44 -8.08
N ASN A 366 22.12 -9.36 -6.74
CA ASN A 366 22.94 -8.42 -5.97
C ASN A 366 24.43 -8.75 -6.07
N LYS A 367 24.80 -10.03 -6.10
CA LYS A 367 26.17 -10.49 -6.40
C LYS A 367 26.65 -9.97 -7.77
N ALA A 368 25.82 -10.10 -8.80
CA ALA A 368 26.15 -9.60 -10.14
C ALA A 368 26.30 -8.07 -10.18
N VAL A 369 25.49 -7.34 -9.41
CA VAL A 369 25.62 -5.87 -9.27
C VAL A 369 26.96 -5.52 -8.59
N CYS A 370 27.36 -6.22 -7.53
CA CYS A 370 28.67 -6.01 -6.89
C CYS A 370 29.82 -6.35 -7.86
N LEU A 371 29.70 -7.41 -8.65
CA LEU A 371 30.67 -7.75 -9.70
C LEU A 371 30.77 -6.66 -10.77
N LEU A 372 29.66 -6.03 -11.14
CA LEU A 372 29.65 -4.91 -12.08
C LEU A 372 30.38 -3.70 -11.51
N TYR A 373 30.10 -3.30 -10.27
CA TYR A 373 30.77 -2.16 -9.63
C TYR A 373 32.25 -2.40 -9.31
N THR A 374 32.67 -3.66 -9.14
CA THR A 374 34.10 -4.04 -9.00
C THR A 374 34.82 -4.22 -10.34
N GLY A 375 34.14 -3.98 -11.48
CA GLY A 375 34.73 -4.02 -12.82
C GLY A 375 34.76 -5.42 -13.48
N ASN A 376 34.16 -6.43 -12.85
CA ASN A 376 34.13 -7.81 -13.32
C ASN A 376 32.88 -8.11 -14.16
N LEU A 377 32.70 -7.38 -15.27
CA LEU A 377 31.50 -7.46 -16.12
C LEU A 377 31.25 -8.86 -16.71
N ASP A 378 32.30 -9.58 -17.12
CA ASP A 378 32.16 -10.93 -17.68
C ASP A 378 31.64 -11.93 -16.64
N SER A 379 32.08 -11.80 -15.39
CA SER A 379 31.59 -12.62 -14.29
C SER A 379 30.15 -12.26 -13.93
N ALA A 380 29.82 -10.97 -13.88
CA ALA A 380 28.46 -10.49 -13.64
C ALA A 380 27.49 -11.03 -14.70
N ARG A 381 27.89 -10.98 -15.98
CA ARG A 381 27.13 -11.56 -17.10
C ARG A 381 26.84 -13.04 -16.90
N LYS A 382 27.87 -13.85 -16.61
CA LYS A 382 27.73 -15.30 -16.43
C LYS A 382 26.80 -15.65 -15.27
N VAL A 383 26.87 -14.90 -14.17
CA VAL A 383 25.98 -15.10 -13.01
C VAL A 383 24.52 -14.87 -13.40
N LEU A 384 24.22 -13.74 -14.07
CA LEU A 384 22.84 -13.45 -14.49
C LEU A 384 22.34 -14.41 -15.58
N GLU A 385 23.17 -14.79 -16.55
CA GLU A 385 22.81 -15.78 -17.58
C GLU A 385 22.50 -17.14 -16.94
N SER A 386 23.30 -17.55 -15.94
CA SER A 386 23.07 -18.79 -15.19
C SER A 386 21.75 -18.76 -14.42
N LEU A 387 21.38 -17.64 -13.78
CA LEU A 387 20.08 -17.52 -13.11
C LEU A 387 18.92 -17.72 -14.09
N VAL A 388 19.00 -17.14 -15.28
CA VAL A 388 17.98 -17.34 -16.33
C VAL A 388 17.92 -18.80 -16.79
N GLU A 389 19.06 -19.49 -16.86
CA GLU A 389 19.12 -20.92 -17.19
C GLU A 389 18.45 -21.81 -16.15
N LYS A 390 18.47 -21.39 -14.89
CA LYS A 390 17.78 -22.10 -13.81
C LYS A 390 16.28 -21.78 -13.72
N GLY A 391 15.77 -20.94 -14.63
CA GLY A 391 14.34 -20.63 -14.76
C GLY A 391 13.91 -19.32 -14.07
N PHE A 392 14.84 -18.55 -13.52
CA PHE A 392 14.51 -17.23 -12.96
C PHE A 392 14.30 -16.19 -14.05
N SER A 393 13.38 -15.25 -13.82
CA SER A 393 12.99 -14.29 -14.84
C SER A 393 12.41 -12.99 -14.28
N SER A 394 12.75 -12.58 -13.06
CA SER A 394 12.24 -11.31 -12.51
C SER A 394 12.61 -10.11 -13.37
N HIS A 395 11.81 -9.05 -13.27
CA HIS A 395 12.09 -7.76 -13.92
C HIS A 395 13.54 -7.30 -13.67
N THR A 396 13.98 -7.32 -12.41
CA THR A 396 15.33 -6.87 -12.01
C THR A 396 16.43 -7.70 -12.66
N LEU A 397 16.29 -9.04 -12.69
CA LEU A 397 17.25 -9.92 -13.34
C LEU A 397 17.37 -9.63 -14.84
N LEU A 398 16.24 -9.59 -15.54
CA LEU A 398 16.20 -9.39 -16.99
C LEU A 398 16.70 -7.99 -17.38
N PHE A 399 16.30 -6.97 -16.62
CA PHE A 399 16.71 -5.59 -16.86
C PHE A 399 18.21 -5.41 -16.62
N ASN A 400 18.75 -5.99 -15.54
CA ASN A 400 20.18 -5.93 -15.25
C ASN A 400 20.99 -6.69 -16.31
N LEU A 401 20.54 -7.86 -16.76
CA LEU A 401 21.21 -8.61 -17.83
C LEU A 401 21.16 -7.86 -19.17
N ALA A 402 20.02 -7.25 -19.51
CA ALA A 402 19.88 -6.38 -20.68
C ALA A 402 20.84 -5.18 -20.59
N THR A 403 21.05 -4.62 -19.41
CA THR A 403 22.03 -3.55 -19.15
C THR A 403 23.46 -4.05 -19.38
N ILE A 404 23.82 -5.23 -18.86
CA ILE A 404 25.15 -5.81 -19.11
C ILE A 404 25.37 -6.05 -20.60
N TYR A 405 24.36 -6.52 -21.35
CA TYR A 405 24.48 -6.65 -22.80
C TYR A 405 24.76 -5.32 -23.51
N GLU A 406 24.09 -4.23 -23.11
CA GLU A 406 24.38 -2.89 -23.63
C GLU A 406 25.82 -2.44 -23.36
N LEU A 407 26.37 -2.79 -22.19
CA LEU A 407 27.73 -2.40 -21.80
C LEU A 407 28.81 -3.26 -22.46
N CYS A 408 28.54 -4.53 -22.72
CA CYS A 408 29.54 -5.49 -23.19
C CYS A 408 29.58 -5.66 -24.71
N THR A 409 28.54 -5.27 -25.46
CA THR A 409 28.50 -5.56 -26.90
C THR A 409 27.58 -4.65 -27.72
N GLU A 410 28.04 -4.33 -28.93
CA GLU A 410 27.25 -3.67 -29.99
C GLU A 410 26.10 -4.55 -30.50
N GLN A 411 26.19 -5.88 -30.33
CA GLN A 411 25.13 -6.81 -30.70
C GLN A 411 24.06 -6.98 -29.61
N ASN A 412 23.94 -6.03 -28.69
CA ASN A 412 23.02 -6.13 -27.55
C ASN A 412 21.56 -6.37 -27.96
N ARG A 413 21.09 -5.78 -29.07
CA ARG A 413 19.71 -5.94 -29.54
C ARG A 413 19.36 -7.39 -29.87
N THR A 414 20.26 -8.13 -30.49
CA THR A 414 20.02 -9.54 -30.83
C THR A 414 20.04 -10.40 -29.58
N LEU A 415 20.94 -10.12 -28.63
CA LEU A 415 20.99 -10.82 -27.33
C LEU A 415 19.74 -10.58 -26.50
N LYS A 416 19.25 -9.35 -26.40
CA LYS A 416 17.99 -9.02 -25.70
C LYS A 416 16.78 -9.72 -26.32
N THR A 417 16.73 -9.78 -27.65
CA THR A 417 15.65 -10.49 -28.36
C THR A 417 15.71 -11.99 -28.07
N ARG A 418 16.91 -12.61 -28.12
CA ARG A 418 17.10 -14.02 -27.73
C ARG A 418 16.79 -14.29 -26.26
N LEU A 419 17.06 -13.34 -25.39
CA LEU A 419 16.71 -13.44 -23.97
C LEU A 419 15.19 -13.46 -23.78
N ALA A 420 14.44 -12.64 -24.53
CA ALA A 420 12.99 -12.68 -24.55
C ALA A 420 12.44 -14.00 -25.10
N GLU A 421 13.08 -14.58 -26.12
CA GLU A 421 12.73 -15.91 -26.65
C GLU A 421 12.99 -17.03 -25.63
N LYS A 422 14.16 -17.01 -24.99
CA LYS A 422 14.55 -18.00 -23.97
C LYS A 422 13.61 -17.97 -22.76
N THR A 423 13.27 -16.77 -22.27
CA THR A 423 12.34 -16.59 -21.15
C THR A 423 10.91 -16.98 -21.50
N ALA A 424 10.44 -16.69 -22.71
CA ALA A 424 9.12 -17.12 -23.18
C ALA A 424 8.98 -18.64 -23.37
N ALA A 425 10.10 -19.36 -23.47
CA ALA A 425 10.16 -20.81 -23.54
C ALA A 425 10.21 -21.50 -22.16
N LEU A 426 10.35 -20.75 -21.07
CA LEU A 426 10.28 -21.30 -19.71
C LEU A 426 8.86 -21.75 -19.38
N GLU A 427 8.75 -22.74 -18.49
CA GLU A 427 7.47 -23.22 -18.00
C GLU A 427 6.74 -22.11 -17.20
N PRO A 428 5.42 -21.93 -17.39
CA PRO A 428 4.64 -21.03 -16.57
C PRO A 428 4.70 -21.39 -15.09
N SER A 429 4.79 -20.38 -14.24
CA SER A 429 4.80 -20.55 -12.79
C SER A 429 3.97 -19.47 -12.12
N ALA A 430 3.52 -19.73 -10.90
CA ALA A 430 2.77 -18.76 -10.09
C ALA A 430 3.52 -17.44 -9.83
N ARG A 431 4.81 -17.34 -10.15
CA ARG A 431 5.63 -16.11 -10.03
C ARG A 431 5.43 -15.14 -11.20
N GLY A 432 4.55 -15.47 -12.13
CA GLY A 432 4.29 -14.68 -13.33
C GLY A 432 5.13 -15.17 -14.50
N TRP A 433 4.47 -15.63 -15.55
CA TRP A 433 5.14 -16.13 -16.76
C TRP A 433 5.40 -15.01 -17.77
N GLU A 434 4.40 -14.18 -18.04
CA GLU A 434 4.48 -13.14 -19.06
C GLU A 434 5.36 -11.96 -18.60
N ARG A 435 6.25 -11.51 -19.49
CA ARG A 435 7.16 -10.37 -19.28
C ARG A 435 6.88 -9.23 -20.26
N THR A 436 7.36 -8.04 -19.95
CA THR A 436 7.16 -6.83 -20.75
C THR A 436 8.40 -6.46 -21.55
N ASN A 437 8.25 -5.63 -22.58
CA ASN A 437 9.38 -5.07 -23.33
C ASN A 437 10.34 -4.28 -22.43
N ALA A 438 9.83 -3.66 -21.36
CA ALA A 438 10.64 -2.91 -20.39
C ALA A 438 11.65 -3.82 -19.68
N ASP A 439 11.28 -5.06 -19.37
CA ASP A 439 12.15 -6.05 -18.71
C ASP A 439 13.39 -6.37 -19.55
N PHE A 440 13.30 -6.28 -20.88
CA PHE A 440 14.41 -6.57 -21.80
C PHE A 440 15.06 -5.31 -22.40
N LYS A 441 14.60 -4.10 -22.02
CA LYS A 441 14.96 -2.83 -22.67
C LYS A 441 14.82 -2.89 -24.21
N LEU A 442 13.67 -3.35 -24.69
CA LEU A 442 13.32 -3.53 -26.11
C LEU A 442 12.45 -2.40 -26.68
#